data_AF-A0A813Z8R9-F1
#
_entry.id   AF-A0A813Z8R9-F1
#
_cell.length_a   1.000
_cell.length_b   1.000
_cell.length_c   1.000
_cell.angle_alpha   90.00
_cell.angle_beta   90.00
_cell.angle_gamma   90.00
#
_symmetry.space_group_name_H-M   'P 1'
#
loop_
_entity.id
_entity.type
_entity.pdbx_description
1 polymer ?
#
loop_
_entity_poly.entity_id
_entity_poly.type
_entity_poly.pdbx_seq_one_letter_code
_entity_poly.pdbx_strand_id
1 'polypeptide(L)'
;MRYTPLFPYFTNVKTAFRILYDDYVTEENGAGVVHQASFSGEDDIRICIANDTINKDTGSVIYPIDTQCRFIDEVKVVNISCREISTIIGISKSSVQRALKRYEETGEFQDRPCAGRPKKLNERNIRILNWCLDYSNWTINQWKNIIFCDEICFYVIKRKNKTKIWRTKDERWKESCMHVAAAGGGGRVNFYGTITSDGTGCFRIYNENTNSDVYCDILDNYLIPIVQLYQMENNYFYQHDNSKYHLSKQTQMKFHELGVKVLKWPSKSPALNPIESLWTVIDNKLKSKSLSSVKELIKALSKAWLSITPQLCQKLVFSMPRRIQKCIAVNGKCIDY
;
A
#
# COMPACT_ATOMS: atom_id res chain seq x y z
N MET A 1 18.79 15.72 -40.79
CA MET A 1 18.67 16.98 -40.02
C MET A 1 19.60 16.89 -38.80
N ARG A 2 20.13 17.99 -38.26
CA ARG A 2 20.97 18.00 -37.04
C ARG A 2 20.27 18.75 -35.91
N TYR A 3 20.54 18.38 -34.67
CA TYR A 3 20.02 19.07 -33.48
C TYR A 3 21.16 19.49 -32.55
N THR A 4 20.91 20.51 -31.73
CA THR A 4 21.88 20.95 -30.72
C THR A 4 21.73 20.06 -29.48
N PRO A 5 22.78 19.36 -29.03
CA PRO A 5 22.68 18.53 -27.83
C PRO A 5 22.54 19.37 -26.55
N LEU A 6 21.89 18.79 -25.55
CA LEU A 6 21.74 19.40 -24.23
C LEU A 6 23.08 19.54 -23.49
N PHE A 7 24.01 18.61 -23.74
CA PHE A 7 25.34 18.61 -23.15
C PHE A 7 26.41 18.77 -24.24
N PRO A 8 27.53 19.47 -23.96
CA PRO A 8 28.54 19.78 -24.98
C PRO A 8 29.43 18.57 -25.34
N TYR A 9 29.20 17.40 -24.75
CA TYR A 9 29.97 16.18 -25.05
C TYR A 9 29.78 15.75 -26.49
N PHE A 10 30.84 15.24 -27.13
CA PHE A 10 30.83 14.71 -28.50
C PHE A 10 30.38 15.71 -29.59
N THR A 11 30.26 17.01 -29.30
CA THR A 11 29.87 18.05 -30.29
C THR A 11 30.82 18.14 -31.48
N ASN A 12 32.08 17.72 -31.30
CA ASN A 12 33.09 17.66 -32.35
C ASN A 12 32.92 16.44 -33.28
N VAL A 13 32.08 15.46 -32.91
CA VAL A 13 31.84 14.25 -33.70
C VAL A 13 30.90 14.58 -34.86
N LYS A 14 31.43 14.60 -36.08
CA LYS A 14 30.68 14.99 -37.29
C LYS A 14 29.46 14.09 -37.56
N THR A 15 29.49 12.84 -37.13
CA THR A 15 28.40 11.87 -37.32
C THR A 15 27.32 11.95 -36.24
N ALA A 16 27.56 12.63 -35.12
CA ALA A 16 26.64 12.72 -33.98
C ALA A 16 25.54 13.79 -34.17
N PHE A 17 24.55 13.77 -33.27
CA PHE A 17 23.45 14.74 -33.16
C PHE A 17 22.66 14.95 -34.45
N ARG A 18 22.33 13.84 -35.10
CA ARG A 18 21.48 13.79 -36.30
C ARG A 18 20.12 13.24 -35.94
N ILE A 19 19.09 13.75 -36.62
CA ILE A 19 17.77 13.16 -36.67
C ILE A 19 17.77 12.24 -37.89
N LEU A 20 17.52 10.95 -37.62
CA LEU A 20 17.39 9.88 -38.59
C LEU A 20 15.91 9.51 -38.70
N TYR A 21 15.49 9.10 -39.90
CA TYR A 21 14.11 8.68 -40.17
C TYR A 21 14.10 7.16 -40.41
N ASP A 22 13.16 6.47 -39.78
CA ASP A 22 12.90 5.04 -39.98
C ASP A 22 11.48 4.71 -39.48
N ASP A 23 10.93 3.60 -39.94
CA ASP A 23 9.54 3.20 -39.73
C ASP A 23 9.33 2.37 -38.43
N TYR A 24 10.40 1.99 -37.72
CA TYR A 24 10.30 1.24 -36.47
C TYR A 24 9.75 2.07 -35.29
N VAL A 25 9.74 3.41 -35.41
CA VAL A 25 9.12 4.30 -34.42
C VAL A 25 7.67 4.53 -34.81
N THR A 26 6.76 3.73 -34.25
CA THR A 26 5.33 3.80 -34.57
C THR A 26 4.55 4.68 -33.61
N GLU A 27 3.50 5.35 -34.12
CA GLU A 27 2.60 6.20 -33.32
C GLU A 27 1.83 5.42 -32.25
N GLU A 28 1.68 4.10 -32.42
CA GLU A 28 0.96 3.22 -31.48
C GLU A 28 1.61 3.13 -30.09
N ASN A 29 2.93 3.32 -30.00
CA ASN A 29 3.69 3.24 -28.75
C ASN A 29 3.91 4.60 -28.07
N GLY A 30 3.41 5.69 -28.65
CA GLY A 30 3.36 7.02 -28.00
C GLY A 30 4.66 7.82 -27.96
N ALA A 31 5.72 7.39 -28.67
CA ALA A 31 6.95 8.16 -28.83
C ALA A 31 7.19 8.43 -30.32
N GLY A 32 7.05 9.69 -30.76
CA GLY A 32 7.31 10.07 -32.16
C GLY A 32 8.79 10.34 -32.48
N VAL A 33 9.66 10.39 -31.46
CA VAL A 33 11.11 10.58 -31.58
C VAL A 33 11.80 9.81 -30.44
N VAL A 34 12.82 9.01 -30.76
CA VAL A 34 13.59 8.23 -29.78
C VAL A 34 15.08 8.55 -29.88
N HIS A 35 15.77 8.45 -28.74
CA HIS A 35 17.24 8.51 -28.71
C HIS A 35 17.80 7.13 -29.08
N GLN A 36 18.69 7.12 -30.07
CA GLN A 36 19.33 5.91 -30.59
C GLN A 36 20.29 5.31 -29.54
N ALA A 37 20.11 4.03 -29.20
CA ALA A 37 20.99 3.28 -28.30
C ALA A 37 21.87 2.30 -29.10
N SER A 38 22.82 2.84 -29.84
CA SER A 38 23.71 2.12 -30.77
C SER A 38 24.58 1.00 -30.18
N PHE A 39 24.54 0.77 -28.86
CA PHE A 39 25.25 -0.31 -28.20
C PHE A 39 24.34 -1.48 -27.79
N SER A 40 23.04 -1.23 -27.63
CA SER A 40 22.10 -2.19 -27.02
C SER A 40 20.79 -2.38 -27.80
N GLY A 41 20.53 -1.57 -28.83
CA GLY A 41 19.33 -1.66 -29.67
C GLY A 41 19.66 -2.16 -31.07
N GLU A 42 19.06 -3.28 -31.48
CA GLU A 42 19.27 -3.89 -32.80
C GLU A 42 18.79 -2.97 -33.94
N ASP A 43 17.58 -2.41 -33.81
CA ASP A 43 17.04 -1.43 -34.75
C ASP A 43 17.85 -0.12 -34.76
N ASP A 44 18.30 0.33 -33.58
CA ASP A 44 19.08 1.55 -33.47
C ASP A 44 20.43 1.43 -34.21
N ILE A 45 21.09 0.27 -34.07
CA ILE A 45 22.33 -0.06 -34.79
C ILE A 45 22.08 -0.12 -36.30
N ARG A 46 21.01 -0.80 -36.74
CA ARG A 46 20.65 -0.93 -38.16
C ARG A 46 20.55 0.43 -38.83
N ILE A 47 19.85 1.37 -38.20
CA ILE A 47 19.60 2.72 -38.74
C ILE A 47 20.86 3.56 -38.71
N CYS A 48 21.62 3.48 -37.61
CA CYS A 48 22.86 4.20 -37.47
C CYS A 48 23.90 3.79 -38.53
N ILE A 49 23.95 2.51 -38.87
CA ILE A 49 24.77 1.97 -39.97
C ILE A 49 24.25 2.47 -41.32
N ALA A 50 22.94 2.37 -41.58
CA ALA A 50 22.34 2.75 -42.85
C ALA A 50 22.52 4.25 -43.20
N ASN A 51 22.75 5.09 -42.17
CA ASN A 51 22.94 6.53 -42.30
C ASN A 51 24.38 7.00 -42.10
N ASP A 52 25.35 6.07 -42.16
CA ASP A 52 26.79 6.31 -42.00
C ASP A 52 27.15 7.05 -40.70
N THR A 53 26.36 6.83 -39.64
CA THR A 53 26.68 7.38 -38.31
C THR A 53 27.61 6.47 -37.51
N ILE A 54 27.60 5.18 -37.82
CA ILE A 54 28.51 4.16 -37.30
C ILE A 54 29.19 3.48 -38.49
N ASN A 55 30.51 3.35 -38.42
CA ASN A 55 31.29 2.69 -39.45
C ASN A 55 31.40 1.18 -39.13
N LYS A 56 31.01 0.34 -40.11
CA LYS A 56 31.06 -1.13 -40.01
C LYS A 56 32.49 -1.68 -39.91
N ASP A 57 33.46 -0.99 -40.50
CA ASP A 57 34.83 -1.49 -40.67
C ASP A 57 35.74 -1.16 -39.48
N THR A 58 35.44 -0.08 -38.74
CA THR A 58 36.25 0.37 -37.61
C THR A 58 35.67 0.00 -36.24
N GLY A 59 34.44 -0.51 -36.16
CA GLY A 59 33.79 -0.98 -34.93
C GLY A 59 33.64 0.07 -33.81
N SER A 60 33.98 1.32 -34.08
CA SER A 60 34.11 2.37 -33.06
C SER A 60 32.75 3.05 -32.86
N VAL A 61 31.91 2.46 -32.01
CA VAL A 61 30.68 3.09 -31.53
C VAL A 61 31.03 3.98 -30.35
N ILE A 62 30.79 5.29 -30.50
CA ILE A 62 30.94 6.24 -29.38
C ILE A 62 29.74 6.05 -28.46
N TYR A 63 29.99 5.54 -27.25
CA TYR A 63 28.97 5.32 -26.23
C TYR A 63 29.38 5.99 -24.91
N PRO A 64 28.50 6.76 -24.26
CA PRO A 64 28.88 7.59 -23.11
C PRO A 64 29.15 6.79 -21.82
N ILE A 65 28.86 5.49 -21.81
CA ILE A 65 29.04 4.60 -20.65
C ILE A 65 29.87 3.36 -21.03
N ASP A 66 30.62 2.82 -20.07
CA ASP A 66 31.41 1.60 -20.21
C ASP A 66 30.56 0.32 -20.04
N THR A 67 31.18 -0.85 -20.21
CA THR A 67 30.53 -2.17 -20.03
C THR A 67 30.05 -2.44 -18.59
N GLN A 68 30.42 -1.59 -17.64
CA GLN A 68 30.00 -1.65 -16.24
C GLN A 68 28.96 -0.56 -15.90
N CYS A 69 28.36 0.08 -16.93
CA CYS A 69 27.35 1.14 -16.81
C CYS A 69 27.85 2.41 -16.11
N ARG A 70 29.14 2.74 -16.21
CA ARG A 70 29.73 3.98 -15.69
C ARG A 70 30.08 4.94 -16.82
N PHE A 71 29.97 6.25 -16.60
CA PHE A 71 30.38 7.24 -17.59
C PHE A 71 31.87 7.09 -17.94
N ILE A 72 32.19 7.15 -19.23
CA ILE A 72 33.58 7.13 -19.72
C ILE A 72 34.29 8.45 -19.40
N ASP A 73 35.63 8.47 -19.38
CA ASP A 73 36.43 9.64 -19.01
C ASP A 73 36.17 10.91 -19.85
N GLU A 74 35.70 10.76 -21.08
CA GLU A 74 35.30 11.87 -21.96
C GLU A 74 33.97 12.51 -21.52
N VAL A 75 33.16 11.78 -20.77
CA VAL A 75 31.90 12.23 -20.15
C VAL A 75 32.15 12.45 -18.66
N LYS A 76 33.13 13.30 -18.35
CA LYS A 76 33.30 13.83 -17.00
C LYS A 76 32.16 14.80 -16.73
N VAL A 77 31.36 14.50 -15.70
CA VAL A 77 30.46 15.46 -15.07
C VAL A 77 31.25 16.75 -14.91
N VAL A 78 30.82 17.80 -15.60
CA VAL A 78 31.48 19.10 -15.59
C VAL A 78 31.80 19.45 -14.13
N ASN A 79 33.04 19.85 -13.85
CA ASN A 79 33.45 20.36 -12.54
C ASN A 79 32.80 21.75 -12.34
N ILE A 80 31.47 21.77 -12.27
CA ILE A 80 30.67 22.97 -12.11
C ILE A 80 30.86 23.42 -10.67
N SER A 81 31.40 24.61 -10.48
CA SER A 81 31.54 25.18 -9.16
C SER A 81 30.16 25.38 -8.52
N CYS A 82 30.08 25.39 -7.19
CA CYS A 82 28.84 25.71 -6.48
C CYS A 82 28.24 27.06 -6.90
N ARG A 83 29.05 27.98 -7.45
CA ARG A 83 28.62 29.30 -7.93
C ARG A 83 27.91 29.19 -9.27
N GLU A 84 28.42 28.39 -10.19
CA GLU A 84 27.77 28.16 -11.49
C GLU A 84 26.47 27.36 -11.32
N ILE A 85 26.45 26.35 -10.44
CA ILE A 85 25.21 25.63 -10.09
C ILE A 85 24.16 26.60 -9.51
N SER A 86 24.60 27.52 -8.65
CA SER A 86 23.73 28.55 -8.07
C SER A 86 23.10 29.45 -9.14
N THR A 87 23.87 29.85 -10.16
CA THR A 87 23.38 30.65 -11.30
C THR A 87 22.43 29.85 -12.19
N ILE A 88 22.73 28.59 -12.47
CA ILE A 88 21.89 27.72 -13.33
C ILE A 88 20.53 27.42 -12.68
N ILE A 89 20.51 27.11 -11.38
CA ILE A 89 19.30 26.68 -10.67
C ILE A 89 18.53 27.86 -10.06
N GLY A 90 19.15 29.03 -9.91
CA GLY A 90 18.52 30.22 -9.33
C GLY A 90 18.36 30.14 -7.80
N ILE A 91 19.21 29.35 -7.12
CA ILE A 91 19.23 29.22 -5.66
C ILE A 91 20.54 29.77 -5.09
N SER A 92 20.58 30.12 -3.80
CA SER A 92 21.80 30.65 -3.19
C SER A 92 22.95 29.64 -3.17
N LYS A 93 24.19 30.11 -3.35
CA LYS A 93 25.42 29.30 -3.25
C LYS A 93 25.47 28.47 -1.96
N SER A 94 25.00 29.03 -0.84
CA SER A 94 24.96 28.33 0.45
C SER A 94 23.97 27.17 0.48
N SER A 95 22.87 27.25 -0.27
CA SER A 95 21.92 26.14 -0.41
C SER A 95 22.47 25.04 -1.31
N VAL A 96 23.16 25.40 -2.40
CA VAL A 96 23.90 24.45 -3.24
C VAL A 96 24.94 23.70 -2.41
N GLN A 97 25.79 24.42 -1.66
CA GLN A 97 26.83 23.82 -0.83
C GLN A 97 26.26 22.87 0.24
N ARG A 98 25.16 23.27 0.90
CA ARG A 98 24.50 22.41 1.89
C ARG A 98 23.90 21.16 1.27
N ALA A 99 23.34 21.26 0.06
CA ALA A 99 22.77 20.12 -0.66
C ALA A 99 23.85 19.14 -1.11
N LEU A 100 24.97 19.63 -1.66
CA LEU A 100 26.10 18.81 -2.08
C LEU A 100 26.75 18.09 -0.89
N LYS A 101 27.06 18.82 0.18
CA LYS A 101 27.62 18.23 1.41
C LYS A 101 26.69 17.16 1.99
N ARG A 102 25.38 17.39 1.96
CA ARG A 102 24.38 16.41 2.39
C ARG A 102 24.43 15.16 1.51
N TYR A 103 24.48 15.32 0.20
CA TYR A 103 24.56 14.21 -0.73
C TYR A 103 25.85 13.40 -0.57
N GLU A 104 26.99 14.05 -0.35
CA GLU A 104 28.25 13.36 -0.02
C GLU A 104 28.15 12.54 1.28
N GLU A 105 27.44 13.05 2.29
CA GLU A 105 27.25 12.38 3.58
C GLU A 105 26.22 11.23 3.53
N THR A 106 25.12 11.38 2.79
CA THR A 106 23.95 10.46 2.88
C THR A 106 23.59 9.74 1.57
N GLY A 107 24.17 10.13 0.43
CA GLY A 107 23.78 9.63 -0.89
C GLY A 107 22.37 10.05 -1.34
N GLU A 108 21.71 10.93 -0.58
CA GLU A 108 20.31 11.32 -0.79
C GLU A 108 20.09 12.83 -0.60
N PHE A 109 19.18 13.42 -1.37
CA PHE A 109 18.82 14.84 -1.27
C PHE A 109 17.63 15.12 -0.32
N GLN A 110 17.09 14.11 0.36
CA GLN A 110 15.93 14.29 1.23
C GLN A 110 16.22 15.21 2.43
N ASP A 111 15.19 15.90 2.92
CA ASP A 111 15.32 16.73 4.11
C ASP A 111 15.44 15.87 5.38
N ARG A 112 16.29 16.31 6.31
CA ARG A 112 16.43 15.64 7.61
C ARG A 112 15.13 15.80 8.41
N PRO A 113 14.66 14.77 9.12
CA PRO A 113 13.55 14.91 10.06
C PRO A 113 13.90 15.99 11.09
N CYS A 114 13.10 17.05 11.15
CA CYS A 114 13.33 18.14 12.11
C CYS A 114 13.05 17.62 13.53
N ALA A 115 14.01 17.71 14.44
CA ALA A 115 13.87 17.33 15.84
C ALA A 115 13.01 18.36 16.60
N GLY A 116 11.70 18.30 16.42
CA GLY A 116 10.75 19.10 17.21
C GLY A 116 10.66 18.61 18.67
N ARG A 117 10.07 19.44 19.55
CA ARG A 117 9.71 19.06 20.94
C ARG A 117 9.03 17.68 20.93
N PRO A 118 9.42 16.74 21.82
CA PRO A 118 8.76 15.44 21.91
C PRO A 118 7.25 15.65 22.06
N LYS A 119 6.46 15.12 21.12
CA LYS A 119 5.00 15.26 21.18
C LYS A 119 4.51 14.63 22.48
N LYS A 120 3.79 15.39 23.30
CA LYS A 120 3.03 14.84 24.45
C LYS A 120 2.18 13.68 23.90
N LEU A 121 2.20 12.54 24.59
CA LEU A 121 1.41 11.40 24.17
C LEU A 121 -0.07 11.80 24.20
N ASN A 122 -0.78 11.54 23.09
CA ASN A 122 -2.20 11.78 23.01
C ASN A 122 -2.94 10.88 24.00
N GLU A 123 -4.09 11.32 24.54
CA GLU A 123 -4.92 10.51 25.46
C GLU A 123 -5.30 9.13 24.89
N ARG A 124 -5.45 9.04 23.56
CA ARG A 124 -5.61 7.76 22.86
C ARG A 124 -4.42 6.83 23.10
N ASN A 125 -3.20 7.33 22.90
CA ASN A 125 -1.99 6.52 23.03
C ASN A 125 -1.77 6.09 24.48
N ILE A 126 -2.09 6.96 25.45
CA ILE A 126 -2.02 6.62 26.88
C ILE A 126 -2.99 5.48 27.21
N ARG A 127 -4.25 5.55 26.73
CA ARG A 127 -5.23 4.47 26.94
C ARG A 127 -4.79 3.14 26.33
N ILE A 128 -4.26 3.18 25.11
CA ILE A 128 -3.72 1.99 24.43
C ILE A 128 -2.52 1.44 25.21
N LEU A 129 -1.61 2.31 25.65
CA LEU A 129 -0.43 1.92 26.41
C LEU A 129 -0.81 1.27 27.74
N ASN A 130 -1.74 1.87 28.49
CA ASN A 130 -2.22 1.31 29.76
C ASN A 130 -2.87 -0.06 29.53
N TRP A 131 -3.70 -0.21 28.49
CA TRP A 131 -4.24 -1.51 28.11
C TRP A 131 -3.12 -2.51 27.79
N CYS A 132 -2.16 -2.15 26.96
CA CYS A 132 -1.03 -3.03 26.64
C CYS A 132 -0.24 -3.44 27.90
N LEU A 133 -0.09 -2.55 28.88
CA LEU A 133 0.56 -2.86 30.17
C LEU A 133 -0.29 -3.82 31.00
N ASP A 134 -1.60 -3.59 31.11
CA ASP A 134 -2.54 -4.46 31.85
C ASP A 134 -2.52 -5.91 31.33
N TYR A 135 -2.40 -6.08 30.02
CA TYR A 135 -2.41 -7.39 29.35
C TYR A 135 -1.01 -7.90 28.97
N SER A 136 0.07 -7.23 29.39
CA SER A 136 1.45 -7.58 29.01
C SER A 136 1.91 -8.94 29.55
N ASN A 137 1.40 -9.33 30.72
CA ASN A 137 1.74 -10.58 31.39
C ASN A 137 0.86 -11.76 30.96
N TRP A 138 -0.08 -11.56 30.03
CA TRP A 138 -0.98 -12.63 29.59
C TRP A 138 -0.26 -13.70 28.78
N THR A 139 -0.49 -14.95 29.15
CA THR A 139 0.06 -16.12 28.45
C THR A 139 -0.70 -16.41 27.16
N ILE A 140 -0.06 -17.14 26.25
CA ILE A 140 -0.69 -17.58 25.00
C ILE A 140 -1.97 -18.38 25.26
N ASN A 141 -2.03 -19.17 26.33
CA ASN A 141 -3.22 -19.94 26.68
C ASN A 141 -4.42 -19.05 27.05
N GLN A 142 -4.18 -17.88 27.66
CA GLN A 142 -5.25 -16.91 27.90
C GLN A 142 -5.73 -16.29 26.58
N TRP A 143 -4.82 -15.99 25.65
CA TRP A 143 -5.16 -15.48 24.32
C TRP A 143 -5.91 -16.49 23.45
N LYS A 144 -5.68 -17.80 23.63
CA LYS A 144 -6.44 -18.87 22.95
C LYS A 144 -7.93 -18.84 23.30
N ASN A 145 -8.25 -18.48 24.54
CA ASN A 145 -9.63 -18.44 25.05
C ASN A 145 -10.37 -17.14 24.67
N ILE A 146 -9.95 -16.45 23.61
CA ILE A 146 -10.58 -15.22 23.14
C ILE A 146 -11.18 -15.45 21.77
N ILE A 147 -12.44 -15.06 21.62
CA ILE A 147 -13.12 -14.94 20.34
C ILE A 147 -12.96 -13.48 19.88
N PHE A 148 -12.17 -13.26 18.83
CA PHE A 148 -12.01 -11.94 18.22
C PHE A 148 -13.07 -11.76 17.13
N CYS A 149 -13.78 -10.63 17.16
CA CYS A 149 -14.73 -10.26 16.12
C CYS A 149 -14.39 -8.91 15.51
N ASP A 150 -14.93 -8.66 14.32
CA ASP A 150 -14.92 -7.35 13.68
C ASP A 150 -15.91 -7.31 12.51
N GLU A 151 -16.30 -6.10 12.12
CA GLU A 151 -17.15 -5.81 10.97
C GLU A 151 -16.39 -4.99 9.92
N ILE A 152 -16.42 -5.45 8.67
CA ILE A 152 -15.85 -4.71 7.53
C ILE A 152 -16.87 -4.54 6.41
N CYS A 153 -16.77 -3.42 5.69
CA CYS A 153 -17.59 -3.15 4.52
C CYS A 153 -16.79 -3.41 3.23
N PHE A 154 -17.25 -4.34 2.40
CA PHE A 154 -16.69 -4.60 1.08
C PHE A 154 -17.54 -3.94 -0.01
N TYR A 155 -16.87 -3.34 -0.99
CA TYR A 155 -17.51 -2.72 -2.15
C TYR A 155 -17.33 -3.61 -3.37
N VAL A 156 -18.36 -3.67 -4.22
CA VAL A 156 -18.21 -4.29 -5.55
C VAL A 156 -17.27 -3.40 -6.36
N ILE A 157 -16.09 -3.93 -6.64
CA ILE A 157 -15.07 -3.24 -7.44
C ILE A 157 -15.51 -3.36 -8.90
N LYS A 158 -16.30 -2.39 -9.38
CA LYS A 158 -16.41 -2.15 -10.82
C LYS A 158 -15.02 -1.69 -11.28
N ARG A 159 -14.23 -2.61 -11.85
CA ARG A 159 -13.00 -2.23 -12.55
C ARG A 159 -13.43 -1.32 -13.70
N LYS A 160 -13.36 0.00 -13.49
CA LYS A 160 -13.25 0.91 -14.62
C LYS A 160 -11.95 0.51 -15.30
N ASN A 161 -11.99 0.21 -16.59
CA ASN A 161 -10.77 0.24 -17.40
C ASN A 161 -10.06 1.55 -17.03
N LYS A 162 -8.84 1.47 -16.48
CA LYS A 162 -8.01 2.65 -16.28
C LYS A 162 -7.60 3.14 -17.67
N THR A 163 -8.52 3.81 -18.35
CA THR A 163 -8.22 4.44 -19.63
C THR A 163 -7.25 5.58 -19.33
N LYS A 164 -6.00 5.44 -19.75
CA LYS A 164 -5.04 6.54 -19.72
C LYS A 164 -5.47 7.52 -20.81
N ILE A 165 -5.83 8.74 -20.43
CA ILE A 165 -6.18 9.81 -21.38
C ILE A 165 -4.95 10.71 -21.51
N TRP A 166 -4.37 10.79 -22.71
CA TRP A 166 -3.37 11.79 -23.04
C TRP A 166 -4.06 13.13 -23.28
N ARG A 167 -3.59 14.19 -22.62
CA ARG A 167 -4.15 15.55 -22.73
C ARG A 167 -3.11 16.61 -22.39
N THR A 168 -3.24 17.78 -22.99
CA THR A 168 -2.43 18.96 -22.63
C THR A 168 -2.95 19.63 -21.34
N LYS A 169 -2.18 20.57 -20.75
CA LYS A 169 -2.53 21.22 -19.47
C LYS A 169 -3.87 21.96 -19.53
N ASP A 170 -4.19 22.52 -20.68
CA ASP A 170 -5.38 23.36 -20.91
C ASP A 170 -6.64 22.52 -21.18
N GLU A 171 -6.48 21.24 -21.52
CA GLU A 171 -7.57 20.30 -21.83
C GLU A 171 -8.09 19.56 -20.61
N ARG A 172 -7.53 19.84 -19.42
CA ARG A 172 -7.87 19.18 -18.16
C ARG A 172 -9.37 19.20 -17.85
N TRP A 173 -10.06 20.26 -18.26
CA TRP A 173 -11.48 20.49 -17.95
C TRP A 173 -12.42 20.26 -19.14
N LYS A 174 -11.92 19.76 -20.29
CA LYS A 174 -12.79 19.32 -21.38
C LYS A 174 -13.58 18.09 -20.92
N GLU A 175 -14.86 18.03 -21.25
CA GLU A 175 -15.77 16.95 -20.84
C GLU A 175 -15.28 15.56 -21.32
N SER A 176 -14.71 15.49 -22.53
CA SER A 176 -14.04 14.30 -23.08
C SER A 176 -12.77 13.87 -22.32
N CYS A 177 -12.19 14.75 -21.51
CA CYS A 177 -11.01 14.50 -20.68
C CYS A 177 -11.35 14.40 -19.19
N MET A 178 -12.62 14.58 -18.81
CA MET A 178 -13.09 14.46 -17.44
C MET A 178 -13.76 13.11 -17.23
N HIS A 179 -13.15 12.26 -16.41
CA HIS A 179 -13.88 11.11 -15.89
C HIS A 179 -14.93 11.60 -14.89
N VAL A 180 -16.20 11.48 -15.25
CA VAL A 180 -17.30 11.58 -14.28
C VAL A 180 -17.05 10.50 -13.22
N ALA A 181 -16.74 10.94 -12.01
CA ALA A 181 -16.71 10.06 -10.85
C ALA A 181 -18.14 9.54 -10.70
N ALA A 182 -18.37 8.28 -11.08
CA ALA A 182 -19.63 7.63 -10.82
C ALA A 182 -19.85 7.67 -9.31
N ALA A 183 -20.79 8.51 -8.88
CA ALA A 183 -21.42 8.37 -7.59
C ALA A 183 -21.89 6.91 -7.43
N GLY A 184 -21.72 6.37 -6.23
CA GLY A 184 -21.79 4.94 -5.92
C GLY A 184 -22.81 4.12 -6.73
N GLY A 185 -22.35 3.00 -7.31
CA GLY A 185 -23.22 2.14 -8.12
C GLY A 185 -22.76 0.69 -8.26
N GLY A 186 -21.76 0.25 -7.49
CA GLY A 186 -21.34 -1.15 -7.45
C GLY A 186 -22.20 -2.03 -6.53
N GLY A 187 -22.77 -1.43 -5.49
CA GLY A 187 -23.26 -2.16 -4.33
C GLY A 187 -22.16 -2.38 -3.28
N ARG A 188 -22.56 -2.51 -2.01
CA ARG A 188 -21.69 -2.82 -0.88
C ARG A 188 -22.32 -3.94 -0.06
N VAL A 189 -21.48 -4.69 0.64
CA VAL A 189 -21.89 -5.70 1.60
C VAL A 189 -21.11 -5.49 2.89
N ASN A 190 -21.79 -5.60 4.03
CA ASN A 190 -21.15 -5.68 5.33
C ASN A 190 -20.85 -7.14 5.63
N PHE A 191 -19.70 -7.37 6.24
CA PHE A 191 -19.22 -8.69 6.61
C PHE A 191 -18.85 -8.65 8.08
N TYR A 192 -19.55 -9.45 8.88
CA TYR A 192 -19.18 -9.77 10.26
C TYR A 192 -18.46 -11.11 10.27
N GLY A 193 -17.32 -11.19 10.94
CA GLY A 193 -16.54 -12.42 11.06
C GLY A 193 -15.95 -12.59 12.46
N THR A 194 -15.63 -13.84 12.79
CA THR A 194 -15.04 -14.20 14.08
C THR A 194 -13.85 -15.13 13.91
N ILE A 195 -12.87 -15.02 14.79
CA ILE A 195 -11.65 -15.84 14.76
C ILE A 195 -11.33 -16.30 16.17
N THR A 196 -10.89 -17.55 16.28
CA THR A 196 -10.30 -18.14 17.48
C THR A 196 -8.90 -18.66 17.16
N SER A 197 -8.16 -19.17 18.15
CA SER A 197 -6.88 -19.83 17.87
C SER A 197 -7.03 -21.10 17.02
N ASP A 198 -8.20 -21.73 17.07
CA ASP A 198 -8.46 -23.03 16.44
C ASP A 198 -9.04 -22.90 15.03
N GLY A 199 -9.44 -21.69 14.63
CA GLY A 199 -9.83 -21.41 13.25
C GLY A 199 -10.73 -20.19 13.08
N THR A 200 -11.33 -20.10 11.90
CA THR A 200 -12.36 -19.11 11.61
C THR A 200 -13.71 -19.58 12.15
N GLY A 201 -14.38 -18.73 12.92
CA GLY A 201 -15.73 -18.98 13.38
C GLY A 201 -16.78 -18.65 12.31
N CYS A 202 -18.03 -18.55 12.77
CA CYS A 202 -19.17 -18.20 11.95
C CYS A 202 -19.07 -16.75 11.45
N PHE A 203 -19.62 -16.50 10.26
CA PHE A 203 -19.64 -15.18 9.63
C PHE A 203 -21.04 -14.86 9.10
N ARG A 204 -21.38 -13.57 9.04
CA ARG A 204 -22.61 -13.07 8.44
C ARG A 204 -22.28 -12.05 7.37
N ILE A 205 -22.87 -12.20 6.20
CA ILE A 205 -22.83 -11.18 5.14
C ILE A 205 -24.22 -10.58 5.01
N TYR A 206 -24.31 -9.25 5.09
CA TYR A 206 -25.58 -8.52 5.12
C TYR A 206 -25.46 -7.16 4.44
N ASN A 207 -26.60 -6.56 4.07
CA ASN A 207 -26.62 -5.32 3.29
C ASN A 207 -27.13 -4.11 4.09
N GLU A 208 -27.84 -4.35 5.20
CA GLU A 208 -28.33 -3.31 6.10
C GLU A 208 -27.20 -2.60 6.85
N ASN A 209 -27.47 -1.37 7.32
CA ASN A 209 -26.56 -0.68 8.23
C ASN A 209 -26.50 -1.40 9.57
N THR A 210 -25.30 -1.59 10.11
CA THR A 210 -25.14 -2.16 11.45
C THR A 210 -25.74 -1.22 12.49
N ASN A 211 -26.71 -1.74 13.25
CA ASN A 211 -27.29 -1.11 14.43
C ASN A 211 -27.31 -2.12 15.59
N SER A 212 -27.79 -1.71 16.76
CA SER A 212 -27.84 -2.59 17.93
C SER A 212 -28.71 -3.82 17.73
N ASP A 213 -29.82 -3.72 16.99
CA ASP A 213 -30.71 -4.86 16.73
C ASP A 213 -30.05 -5.91 15.85
N VAL A 214 -29.46 -5.49 14.72
CA VAL A 214 -28.70 -6.35 13.80
C VAL A 214 -27.54 -7.00 14.55
N TYR A 215 -26.86 -6.26 15.42
CA TYR A 215 -25.77 -6.81 16.21
C TYR A 215 -26.26 -7.84 17.25
N CYS A 216 -27.39 -7.60 17.92
CA CYS A 216 -27.95 -8.60 18.84
C CYS A 216 -28.39 -9.87 18.11
N ASP A 217 -28.95 -9.74 16.90
CA ASP A 217 -29.28 -10.89 16.04
C ASP A 217 -28.01 -11.63 15.56
N ILE A 218 -26.90 -10.92 15.34
CA ILE A 218 -25.60 -11.55 15.10
C ILE A 218 -25.15 -12.35 16.32
N LEU A 219 -25.26 -11.79 17.53
CA LEU A 219 -24.85 -12.49 18.74
C LEU A 219 -25.68 -13.77 18.96
N ASP A 220 -27.00 -13.70 18.79
CA ASP A 220 -27.88 -14.87 18.96
C ASP A 220 -27.55 -16.01 18.00
N ASN A 221 -27.39 -15.68 16.71
CA ASN A 221 -27.29 -16.70 15.68
C ASN A 221 -25.86 -17.17 15.42
N TYR A 222 -24.84 -16.38 15.75
CA TYR A 222 -23.45 -16.66 15.33
C TYR A 222 -22.50 -16.86 16.51
N LEU A 223 -22.73 -16.26 17.69
CA LEU A 223 -21.81 -16.43 18.83
C LEU A 223 -21.92 -17.83 19.45
N ILE A 224 -23.15 -18.27 19.78
CA ILE A 224 -23.37 -19.56 20.44
C ILE A 224 -22.87 -20.75 19.60
N PRO A 225 -23.10 -20.80 18.27
CA PRO A 225 -22.56 -21.89 17.45
C PRO A 225 -21.04 -21.96 17.43
N ILE A 226 -20.31 -20.85 17.57
CA ILE A 226 -18.84 -20.85 17.62
C ILE A 226 -18.35 -21.49 18.91
N VAL A 227 -18.97 -21.10 20.04
CA VAL A 227 -18.64 -21.64 21.36
C VAL A 227 -18.84 -23.15 21.38
N GLN A 228 -19.93 -23.62 20.76
CA GLN A 228 -20.21 -25.05 20.59
C GLN A 228 -19.24 -25.73 19.61
N LEU A 229 -18.93 -25.11 18.47
CA LEU A 229 -18.05 -25.64 17.43
C LEU A 229 -16.64 -25.92 17.97
N TYR A 230 -16.10 -25.01 18.75
CA TYR A 230 -14.76 -25.12 19.34
C TYR A 230 -14.77 -25.65 20.77
N GLN A 231 -15.92 -26.10 21.28
CA GLN A 231 -16.09 -26.64 22.64
C GLN A 231 -15.44 -25.75 23.70
N MET A 232 -15.61 -24.43 23.57
CA MET A 232 -15.00 -23.51 24.51
C MET A 232 -15.69 -23.64 25.87
N GLU A 233 -14.92 -23.95 26.91
CA GLU A 233 -15.41 -23.93 28.28
C GLU A 233 -16.01 -22.54 28.62
N ASN A 234 -16.89 -22.45 29.61
CA ASN A 234 -17.58 -21.20 30.06
C ASN A 234 -16.64 -20.06 30.51
N ASN A 235 -15.34 -20.16 30.25
CA ASN A 235 -14.31 -19.20 30.59
C ASN A 235 -13.58 -18.64 29.36
N TYR A 236 -14.33 -18.29 28.31
CA TYR A 236 -13.82 -17.51 27.18
C TYR A 236 -14.14 -16.02 27.34
N PHE A 237 -13.38 -15.18 26.63
CA PHE A 237 -13.68 -13.77 26.46
C PHE A 237 -14.12 -13.49 25.02
N TYR A 238 -15.08 -12.61 24.87
CA TYR A 238 -15.50 -12.09 23.59
C TYR A 238 -14.94 -10.69 23.39
N GLN A 239 -14.19 -10.48 22.31
CA GLN A 239 -13.61 -9.19 21.96
C GLN A 239 -14.41 -8.56 20.83
N HIS A 240 -14.86 -7.33 21.07
CA HIS A 240 -15.45 -6.43 20.08
C HIS A 240 -14.93 -5.00 20.28
N ASP A 241 -15.17 -4.11 19.32
CA ASP A 241 -14.75 -2.71 19.43
C ASP A 241 -15.72 -1.87 20.30
N ASN A 242 -15.34 -0.62 20.58
CA ASN A 242 -16.16 0.30 21.38
C ASN A 242 -17.07 1.19 20.52
N SER A 243 -17.62 0.67 19.42
CA SER A 243 -18.59 1.39 18.60
C SER A 243 -19.86 1.73 19.41
N LYS A 244 -20.64 2.70 18.93
CA LYS A 244 -21.82 3.19 19.68
C LYS A 244 -22.87 2.09 19.91
N TYR A 245 -23.09 1.21 18.94
CA TYR A 245 -24.06 0.13 19.04
C TYR A 245 -23.56 -1.00 19.95
N HIS A 246 -22.25 -1.28 19.96
CA HIS A 246 -21.61 -2.20 20.91
C HIS A 246 -21.78 -1.79 22.37
N LEU A 247 -21.68 -0.49 22.64
CA LEU A 247 -21.87 0.09 23.98
C LEU A 247 -23.34 0.36 24.33
N SER A 248 -24.28 0.05 23.44
CA SER A 248 -25.69 0.30 23.68
C SER A 248 -26.24 -0.57 24.83
N LYS A 249 -27.21 -0.05 25.58
CA LYS A 249 -27.84 -0.79 26.69
C LYS A 249 -28.38 -2.15 26.25
N GLN A 250 -28.99 -2.20 25.07
CA GLN A 250 -29.52 -3.43 24.48
C GLN A 250 -28.44 -4.49 24.29
N THR A 251 -27.31 -4.13 23.66
CA THR A 251 -26.20 -5.06 23.46
C THR A 251 -25.57 -5.51 24.78
N GLN A 252 -25.43 -4.61 25.76
CA GLN A 252 -24.89 -4.96 27.08
C GLN A 252 -25.82 -5.91 27.86
N MET A 253 -27.14 -5.68 27.80
CA MET A 253 -28.14 -6.61 28.35
C MET A 253 -28.05 -7.97 27.65
N LYS A 254 -27.84 -7.98 26.33
CA LYS A 254 -27.71 -9.21 25.57
C LYS A 254 -26.51 -10.06 25.99
N PHE A 255 -25.35 -9.44 26.21
CA PHE A 255 -24.19 -10.16 26.74
C PHE A 255 -24.44 -10.72 28.15
N HIS A 256 -25.17 -9.98 29.00
CA HIS A 256 -25.55 -10.46 30.32
C HIS A 256 -26.50 -11.67 30.25
N GLU A 257 -27.50 -11.63 29.36
CA GLU A 257 -28.43 -12.75 29.11
C GLU A 257 -27.71 -14.01 28.61
N LEU A 258 -26.76 -13.84 27.69
CA LEU A 258 -25.96 -14.94 27.15
C LEU A 258 -24.86 -15.42 28.11
N GLY A 259 -24.61 -14.71 29.22
CA GLY A 259 -23.55 -15.02 30.18
C GLY A 259 -22.13 -14.87 29.62
N VAL A 260 -21.95 -14.02 28.61
CA VAL A 260 -20.68 -13.86 27.87
C VAL A 260 -19.80 -12.80 28.54
N LYS A 261 -18.53 -13.13 28.79
CA LYS A 261 -17.55 -12.18 29.31
C LYS A 261 -16.97 -11.33 28.18
N VAL A 262 -17.15 -10.02 28.23
CA VAL A 262 -16.58 -9.09 27.25
C VAL A 262 -15.17 -8.67 27.66
N LEU A 263 -14.22 -8.77 26.74
CA LEU A 263 -12.86 -8.27 26.93
C LEU A 263 -12.86 -6.73 26.89
N LYS A 264 -12.32 -6.08 27.92
CA LYS A 264 -12.07 -4.63 27.88
C LYS A 264 -11.13 -4.34 26.71
N TRP A 265 -11.53 -3.48 25.78
CA TRP A 265 -10.76 -3.17 24.58
C TRP A 265 -10.43 -1.68 24.45
N PRO A 266 -9.23 -1.28 23.98
CA PRO A 266 -8.91 0.12 23.81
C PRO A 266 -9.52 0.66 22.51
N SER A 267 -10.28 1.76 22.59
CA SER A 267 -10.94 2.35 21.43
C SER A 267 -9.95 2.71 20.30
N LYS A 268 -10.35 2.45 19.05
CA LYS A 268 -9.57 2.75 17.83
C LYS A 268 -8.21 2.04 17.81
N SER A 269 -8.19 0.72 18.01
CA SER A 269 -6.95 -0.07 18.05
C SER A 269 -6.97 -1.24 17.07
N PRO A 270 -7.14 -0.99 15.75
CA PRO A 270 -7.22 -2.07 14.76
C PRO A 270 -5.94 -2.92 14.73
N ALA A 271 -4.78 -2.31 14.96
CA ALA A 271 -3.50 -3.02 14.95
C ALA A 271 -3.36 -4.11 16.04
N LEU A 272 -4.15 -4.02 17.10
CA LEU A 272 -4.19 -5.04 18.15
C LEU A 272 -5.20 -6.15 17.85
N ASN A 273 -6.13 -5.97 16.91
CA ASN A 273 -7.11 -6.99 16.58
C ASN A 273 -6.53 -7.94 15.50
N PRO A 274 -6.37 -9.25 15.78
CA PRO A 274 -5.82 -10.19 14.81
C PRO A 274 -6.64 -10.34 13.51
N ILE A 275 -7.96 -10.13 13.57
CA ILE A 275 -8.85 -10.28 12.41
C ILE A 275 -8.58 -9.26 11.30
N GLU A 276 -8.01 -8.09 11.64
CA GLU A 276 -7.63 -7.05 10.68
C GLU A 276 -6.56 -7.56 9.68
N SER A 277 -5.68 -8.44 10.13
CA SER A 277 -4.74 -9.14 9.25
C SER A 277 -5.45 -10.12 8.31
N LEU A 278 -6.53 -10.78 8.75
CA LEU A 278 -7.33 -11.66 7.89
C LEU A 278 -8.08 -10.88 6.83
N TRP A 279 -8.60 -9.69 7.15
CA TRP A 279 -9.22 -8.81 6.15
C TRP A 279 -8.26 -8.48 5.01
N THR A 280 -6.99 -8.21 5.33
CA THR A 280 -5.95 -7.97 4.32
C THR A 280 -5.71 -9.19 3.44
N VAL A 281 -5.71 -10.40 4.02
CA VAL A 281 -5.58 -11.66 3.27
C VAL A 281 -6.77 -11.86 2.32
N ILE A 282 -7.99 -11.58 2.79
CA ILE A 282 -9.21 -11.67 1.97
C ILE A 282 -9.18 -10.64 0.85
N ASP A 283 -8.87 -9.38 1.14
CA ASP A 283 -8.77 -8.31 0.15
C ASP A 283 -7.76 -8.67 -0.94
N ASN A 284 -6.58 -9.19 -0.58
CA ASN A 284 -5.58 -9.64 -1.54
C ASN A 284 -6.06 -10.82 -2.41
N LYS A 285 -6.84 -11.77 -1.85
CA LYS A 285 -7.46 -12.87 -2.61
C LYS A 285 -8.56 -12.38 -3.57
N LEU A 286 -9.19 -11.24 -3.28
CA LEU A 286 -10.24 -10.65 -4.11
C LEU A 286 -9.69 -9.70 -5.18
N LYS A 287 -8.54 -9.06 -4.95
CA LYS A 287 -7.89 -8.14 -5.91
C LYS A 287 -7.69 -8.73 -7.30
N SER A 288 -7.39 -10.03 -7.39
CA SER A 288 -7.18 -10.72 -8.65
C SER A 288 -8.49 -10.96 -9.44
N LYS A 289 -9.65 -10.97 -8.78
CA LYS A 289 -10.94 -11.29 -9.39
C LYS A 289 -11.66 -10.05 -9.89
N SER A 290 -12.30 -10.14 -11.06
CA SER A 290 -13.28 -9.15 -11.52
C SER A 290 -14.62 -9.51 -10.91
N LEU A 291 -15.11 -8.73 -9.94
CA LEU A 291 -16.40 -8.96 -9.30
C LEU A 291 -17.35 -7.86 -9.74
N SER A 292 -18.36 -8.24 -10.52
CA SER A 292 -19.26 -7.30 -11.21
C SER A 292 -20.61 -7.15 -10.51
N SER A 293 -20.96 -8.10 -9.64
CA SER A 293 -22.22 -8.17 -8.92
C SER A 293 -22.05 -8.43 -7.42
N VAL A 294 -23.00 -7.94 -6.62
CA VAL A 294 -23.09 -8.23 -5.18
C VAL A 294 -23.16 -9.73 -4.91
N LYS A 295 -23.90 -10.50 -5.73
CA LYS A 295 -24.02 -11.95 -5.56
C LYS A 295 -22.67 -12.67 -5.79
N GLU A 296 -21.89 -12.20 -6.75
CA GLU A 296 -20.53 -12.71 -7.00
C GLU A 296 -19.60 -12.35 -5.85
N LEU A 297 -19.71 -11.13 -5.33
CA LEU A 297 -18.94 -10.67 -4.18
C LEU A 297 -19.23 -11.52 -2.94
N ILE A 298 -20.50 -11.79 -2.61
CA ILE A 298 -20.91 -12.66 -1.50
C ILE A 298 -20.28 -14.05 -1.67
N LYS A 299 -20.45 -14.68 -2.86
CA LYS A 299 -19.89 -16.01 -3.13
C LYS A 299 -18.36 -16.03 -3.01
N ALA A 300 -17.68 -14.99 -3.50
CA ALA A 300 -16.24 -14.87 -3.44
C ALA A 300 -15.74 -14.65 -2.01
N LEU A 301 -16.43 -13.84 -1.21
CA LEU A 301 -16.15 -13.61 0.20
C LEU A 301 -16.34 -14.89 1.02
N SER A 302 -17.47 -15.58 0.88
CA SER A 302 -17.71 -16.86 1.56
C SER A 302 -16.62 -17.88 1.23
N LYS A 303 -16.24 -18.01 -0.06
CA LYS A 303 -15.16 -18.92 -0.47
C LYS A 303 -13.80 -18.48 0.09
N ALA A 304 -13.53 -17.19 0.13
CA ALA A 304 -12.27 -16.66 0.67
C ALA A 304 -12.17 -16.91 2.18
N TRP A 305 -13.25 -16.68 2.93
CA TRP A 305 -13.33 -16.95 4.36
C TRP A 305 -13.11 -18.42 4.69
N LEU A 306 -13.86 -19.31 4.02
CA LEU A 306 -13.73 -20.76 4.21
C LEU A 306 -12.37 -21.33 3.79
N SER A 307 -11.60 -20.59 2.98
CA SER A 307 -10.24 -20.99 2.58
C SER A 307 -9.14 -20.56 3.56
N ILE A 308 -9.51 -19.91 4.67
CA ILE A 308 -8.56 -19.53 5.72
C ILE A 308 -8.24 -20.80 6.53
N THR A 309 -6.96 -21.04 6.73
CA THR A 309 -6.50 -22.23 7.45
C THR A 309 -6.44 -21.98 8.96
N PRO A 310 -6.76 -22.99 9.79
CA PRO A 310 -6.59 -22.90 11.25
C PRO A 310 -5.19 -22.46 11.68
N GLN A 311 -4.15 -22.90 10.96
CA GLN A 311 -2.76 -22.55 11.25
C GLN A 311 -2.49 -21.04 11.11
N LEU A 312 -3.16 -20.37 10.16
CA LEU A 312 -3.07 -18.93 10.02
C LEU A 312 -3.75 -18.21 11.20
N CYS A 313 -4.94 -18.66 11.61
CA CYS A 313 -5.64 -18.10 12.76
C CYS A 313 -4.80 -18.26 14.04
N GLN A 314 -4.25 -19.45 14.29
CA GLN A 314 -3.36 -19.70 15.42
C GLN A 314 -2.15 -18.76 15.43
N LYS A 315 -1.47 -18.61 14.28
CA LYS A 315 -0.32 -17.71 14.14
C LYS A 315 -0.69 -16.26 14.46
N LEU A 316 -1.87 -15.81 14.05
CA LEU A 316 -2.36 -14.45 14.30
C LEU A 316 -2.68 -14.23 15.78
N VAL A 317 -3.39 -15.16 16.43
CA VAL A 317 -3.68 -15.10 17.87
C VAL A 317 -2.40 -15.17 18.70
N PHE A 318 -1.45 -16.05 18.35
CA PHE A 318 -0.18 -16.18 19.06
C PHE A 318 0.75 -14.97 18.83
N SER A 319 0.45 -14.12 17.85
CA SER A 319 1.17 -12.87 17.64
C SER A 319 0.80 -11.78 18.66
N MET A 320 -0.25 -11.97 19.47
CA MET A 320 -0.76 -10.97 20.42
C MET A 320 0.30 -10.43 21.40
N PRO A 321 1.09 -11.28 22.11
CA PRO A 321 2.14 -10.77 23.00
C PRO A 321 3.16 -9.90 22.26
N ARG A 322 3.54 -10.29 21.04
CA ARG A 322 4.45 -9.51 20.19
C ARG A 322 3.83 -8.18 19.75
N ARG A 323 2.54 -8.15 19.39
CA ARG A 323 1.82 -6.91 19.04
C ARG A 323 1.78 -5.94 20.23
N ILE A 324 1.49 -6.46 21.42
CA ILE A 324 1.48 -5.69 22.67
C ILE A 324 2.87 -5.11 22.96
N GLN A 325 3.93 -5.93 22.91
CA GLN A 325 5.31 -5.46 23.11
C GLN A 325 5.72 -4.38 22.11
N LYS A 326 5.40 -4.56 20.82
CA LYS A 326 5.62 -3.53 19.80
C LYS A 326 4.88 -2.25 20.13
N CYS A 327 3.63 -2.35 20.57
CA CYS A 327 2.81 -1.20 20.93
C CYS A 327 3.37 -0.44 22.14
N ILE A 328 3.88 -1.17 23.14
CA ILE A 328 4.58 -0.59 24.29
C ILE A 328 5.85 0.14 23.83
N ALA A 329 6.67 -0.50 22.97
CA ALA A 329 7.90 0.09 22.46
C ALA A 329 7.67 1.42 21.70
N VAL A 330 6.53 1.56 21.03
CA VAL A 330 6.15 2.80 20.34
C VAL A 330 5.28 3.74 21.19
N ASN A 331 5.14 3.49 22.49
CA ASN A 331 4.35 4.26 23.45
C ASN A 331 2.88 4.43 23.02
N GLY A 332 2.23 3.35 22.61
CA GLY A 332 0.81 3.33 22.24
C GLY A 332 0.49 3.98 20.88
N LYS A 333 1.51 4.27 20.06
CA LYS A 333 1.33 4.68 18.65
C LYS A 333 0.91 3.49 17.79
N CYS A 334 0.46 3.80 16.56
CA CYS A 334 0.13 2.77 15.57
C CYS A 334 1.36 1.91 15.27
N ILE A 335 1.17 0.60 15.21
CA ILE A 335 2.19 -0.38 14.84
C ILE A 335 1.88 -0.93 13.46
N ASP A 336 2.91 -1.33 12.72
CA ASP A 336 2.77 -2.16 11.54
C ASP A 336 2.65 -3.62 11.99
N TYR A 337 1.59 -4.32 11.53
CA TYR A 337 1.19 -5.64 12.03
C TYR A 337 1.10 -6.72 10.95
#